data_AF-A0A945MZS1-F1
#
_entry.id   AF-A0A945MZS1-F1
#
_cell.length_a   1.000
_cell.length_b   1.000
_cell.length_c   1.000
_cell.angle_alpha   90.00
_cell.angle_beta   90.00
_cell.angle_gamma   90.00
#
_symmetry.space_group_name_H-M   'P 1'
#
loop_
_entity.id
_entity.type
_entity.pdbx_description
1 polymer ?
#
loop_
_entity_poly.entity_id
_entity_poly.type
_entity_poly.pdbx_seq_one_letter_code
_entity_poly.pdbx_strand_id
1 'polypeptide(L)'
;MADYLNTLFFGIYPYIALAVLAVGCVVRYDREPYSWRSGSSQLLRRRQLVWGSNLFHIGVLVVFLGHLAGLLTPIEIFDAMGIGHGFKQLMAIVVGGIAGIMCLIGGAMLLHRRLTDPRIRRTSSFGDIAILVLLLLQLLLGLGTIPVSMGHLDGQEMVKFMAWAQGIFTFQSGA
;
A
#
# COMPACT_ATOMS: atom_id res chain seq x y z
N MET A 1 -18.25 -23.25 -0.34
CA MET A 1 -17.53 -22.41 -1.32
C MET A 1 -16.99 -21.14 -0.68
N ALA A 2 -17.81 -20.37 0.06
CA ALA A 2 -17.37 -19.16 0.76
C ALA A 2 -16.20 -19.42 1.74
N ASP A 3 -16.30 -20.47 2.58
CA ASP A 3 -15.25 -20.79 3.56
C ASP A 3 -13.92 -21.15 2.88
N TYR A 4 -13.98 -21.95 1.81
CA TYR A 4 -12.80 -22.27 1.01
C TYR A 4 -12.14 -21.01 0.43
N LEU A 5 -12.92 -20.09 -0.15
CA LEU A 5 -12.38 -18.85 -0.70
C LEU A 5 -11.80 -17.96 0.40
N ASN A 6 -12.43 -17.91 1.57
CA ASN A 6 -11.91 -17.16 2.72
C ASN A 6 -10.54 -17.70 3.15
N THR A 7 -10.42 -19.02 3.38
CA THR A 7 -9.14 -19.64 3.75
C THR A 7 -8.09 -19.46 2.65
N LEU A 8 -8.49 -19.58 1.38
CA LEU A 8 -7.58 -19.40 0.25
C LEU A 8 -6.99 -17.98 0.21
N PHE A 9 -7.82 -16.94 0.30
CA PHE A 9 -7.38 -15.55 0.13
C PHE A 9 -6.77 -14.94 1.40
N PHE A 10 -7.27 -15.26 2.58
CA PHE A 10 -6.87 -14.62 3.84
C PHE A 10 -5.95 -15.48 4.68
N GLY A 11 -5.98 -16.81 4.51
CA GLY A 11 -5.10 -17.75 5.20
C GLY A 11 -3.89 -18.17 4.36
N ILE A 12 -4.08 -18.63 3.12
CA ILE A 12 -3.00 -19.25 2.31
C ILE A 12 -2.26 -18.23 1.44
N TYR A 13 -3.00 -17.42 0.67
CA TYR A 13 -2.43 -16.50 -0.31
C TYR A 13 -1.41 -15.49 0.27
N PRO A 14 -1.57 -14.95 1.50
CA PRO A 14 -0.58 -14.05 2.08
C PRO A 14 0.81 -14.69 2.20
N TYR A 15 0.89 -15.97 2.58
CA TYR A 15 2.17 -16.68 2.69
C TYR A 15 2.81 -16.94 1.31
N ILE A 16 2.01 -17.23 0.29
CA ILE A 16 2.51 -17.35 -1.09
C ILE A 16 3.07 -16.00 -1.55
N ALA A 17 2.34 -14.90 -1.33
CA ALA A 17 2.75 -13.56 -1.71
C ALA A 17 4.04 -13.14 -0.98
N LEU A 18 4.14 -13.39 0.33
CA LEU A 18 5.33 -13.08 1.13
C LEU A 18 6.53 -13.93 0.72
N ALA A 19 6.33 -15.23 0.44
CA ALA A 19 7.40 -16.10 -0.04
C ALA A 19 7.94 -15.64 -1.40
N VAL A 20 7.06 -15.33 -2.34
CA VAL A 20 7.44 -14.81 -3.67
C VAL A 20 8.14 -13.45 -3.55
N LEU A 21 7.65 -12.57 -2.67
CA LEU A 21 8.31 -11.28 -2.38
C LEU A 21 9.73 -11.50 -1.87
N ALA A 22 9.89 -12.27 -0.79
CA ALA A 22 11.19 -12.45 -0.15
C ALA A 22 12.19 -13.17 -1.07
N VAL A 23 11.82 -14.34 -1.60
CA VAL A 23 12.70 -15.14 -2.47
C VAL A 23 12.96 -14.42 -3.79
N GLY A 24 11.94 -13.81 -4.39
CA GLY A 24 12.08 -13.05 -5.63
C GLY A 24 13.02 -11.85 -5.46
N CYS A 25 12.94 -11.13 -4.33
CA CYS A 25 13.87 -10.06 -3.99
C CYS A 25 15.31 -10.57 -3.86
N VAL A 26 15.54 -11.66 -3.11
CA VAL A 26 16.89 -12.23 -2.93
C VAL A 26 17.48 -12.68 -4.28
N VAL A 27 16.71 -13.45 -5.05
CA VAL A 27 17.17 -13.97 -6.37
C VAL A 27 17.50 -12.82 -7.32
N ARG A 28 16.66 -11.78 -7.38
CA ARG A 28 16.91 -10.63 -8.26
C ARG A 28 18.12 -9.81 -7.80
N TYR A 29 18.29 -9.65 -6.49
CA TYR A 29 19.44 -8.94 -5.91
C TYR A 29 20.76 -9.63 -6.28
N ASP A 30 20.82 -10.96 -6.09
CA ASP A 30 22.04 -11.74 -6.32
C ASP A 30 22.35 -11.95 -7.80
N ARG A 31 21.33 -12.22 -8.63
CA ARG A 31 21.53 -12.57 -10.05
C ARG A 31 21.44 -11.40 -11.01
N GLU A 32 20.62 -10.40 -10.71
CA GLU A 32 20.30 -9.32 -11.64
C GLU A 32 20.53 -7.91 -11.06
N PRO A 33 21.69 -7.62 -10.46
CA PRO A 33 21.95 -6.33 -9.80
C PRO A 33 21.86 -5.15 -10.77
N TYR A 34 22.18 -5.33 -12.06
CA TYR A 34 22.06 -4.28 -13.08
C TYR A 34 20.61 -3.85 -13.33
N SER A 35 19.65 -4.74 -13.09
CA SER A 35 18.22 -4.43 -13.17
C SER A 35 17.68 -3.71 -11.92
N TRP A 36 18.46 -3.66 -10.83
CA TRP A 36 18.07 -3.08 -9.54
C TRP A 36 18.27 -1.56 -9.55
N ARG A 37 17.33 -0.85 -10.16
CA ARG A 37 17.38 0.60 -10.34
C ARG A 37 15.98 1.22 -10.28
N SER A 38 15.91 2.50 -9.94
CA SER A 38 14.65 3.25 -9.84
C SER A 38 13.95 3.49 -11.18
N GLY A 39 14.63 3.29 -12.31
CA GLY A 39 14.06 3.53 -13.64
C GLY A 39 13.67 4.99 -13.89
N SER A 40 14.42 5.95 -13.34
CA SER A 40 14.09 7.38 -13.45
C SER A 40 13.94 7.83 -14.90
N SER A 41 12.82 8.51 -15.19
CA SER A 41 12.53 9.11 -16.49
C SER A 41 12.58 10.65 -16.45
N GLN A 42 13.19 11.21 -15.41
CA GLN A 42 13.23 12.66 -15.16
C GLN A 42 13.93 13.45 -16.25
N LEU A 43 15.04 12.93 -16.79
CA LEU A 43 15.82 13.57 -17.84
C LEU A 43 15.00 13.78 -19.13
N LEU A 44 14.08 12.86 -19.42
CA LEU A 44 13.23 12.92 -20.62
C LEU A 44 12.09 13.95 -20.48
N ARG A 45 11.52 14.08 -19.28
CA ARG A 45 10.43 15.02 -18.99
C ARG A 45 10.34 15.35 -17.49
N ARG A 46 10.85 16.54 -17.11
CA ARG A 46 11.03 16.96 -15.71
C ARG A 46 9.79 17.58 -15.05
N ARG A 47 9.16 18.59 -15.67
CA ARG A 47 8.20 19.49 -14.99
C ARG A 47 7.01 18.77 -14.31
N GLN A 48 6.32 17.89 -15.05
CA GLN A 48 5.20 17.11 -14.49
C GLN A 48 5.67 16.03 -13.50
N LEU A 49 6.89 15.50 -13.69
CA LEU A 49 7.43 14.46 -12.81
C LEU A 49 7.69 15.01 -11.41
N VAL A 50 8.22 16.23 -11.25
CA VAL A 50 8.53 16.79 -9.92
C VAL A 50 7.30 16.83 -9.03
N TRP A 51 6.19 17.39 -9.54
CA TRP A 51 4.94 17.45 -8.79
C TRP A 51 4.31 16.08 -8.57
N GLY A 52 4.17 15.28 -9.63
CA GLY A 52 3.57 13.94 -9.53
C GLY A 52 4.35 13.01 -8.61
N SER A 53 5.69 13.05 -8.68
CA SER A 53 6.57 12.24 -7.85
C SER A 53 6.53 12.65 -6.39
N ASN A 54 6.58 13.95 -6.08
CA ASN A 54 6.55 14.40 -4.68
C ASN A 54 5.20 14.08 -4.02
N LEU A 55 4.08 14.37 -4.69
CA LEU A 55 2.75 14.05 -4.19
C LEU A 55 2.57 12.54 -3.98
N PHE A 56 3.00 11.72 -4.95
CA PHE A 56 2.92 10.27 -4.84
C PHE A 56 3.78 9.74 -3.70
N HIS A 57 5.06 10.10 -3.62
CA HIS A 57 5.99 9.52 -2.65
C HIS A 57 5.73 10.00 -1.22
N ILE A 58 5.42 11.29 -1.01
CA ILE A 58 5.06 11.77 0.33
C ILE A 58 3.77 11.07 0.79
N GLY A 59 2.76 11.00 -0.07
CA GLY A 59 1.51 10.32 0.24
C GLY A 59 1.71 8.83 0.55
N VAL A 60 2.39 8.08 -0.32
CA VAL A 60 2.58 6.63 -0.14
C VAL A 60 3.45 6.32 1.08
N LEU A 61 4.45 7.15 1.42
CA LEU A 61 5.28 6.92 2.61
C LEU A 61 4.49 7.14 3.89
N VAL A 62 3.65 8.17 3.95
CA VAL A 62 2.76 8.39 5.10
C VAL A 62 1.75 7.25 5.22
N VAL A 63 1.15 6.81 4.12
CA VAL A 63 0.25 5.64 4.10
C VAL A 63 0.98 4.38 4.57
N PHE A 64 2.18 4.10 4.05
CA PHE A 64 2.98 2.93 4.41
C PHE A 64 3.31 2.92 5.90
N LEU A 65 3.84 4.02 6.44
CA LEU A 65 4.18 4.13 7.86
C LEU A 65 2.93 4.04 8.74
N GLY A 66 1.83 4.65 8.32
CA GLY A 66 0.54 4.54 8.98
C GLY A 66 0.01 3.10 9.02
N HIS A 67 0.14 2.34 7.93
CA HIS A 67 -0.24 0.92 7.88
C HIS A 67 0.70 0.07 8.74
N LEU A 68 2.01 0.30 8.64
CA LEU A 68 3.00 -0.47 9.40
C LEU A 68 2.79 -0.30 10.90
N ALA A 69 2.79 0.94 11.39
CA ALA A 69 2.57 1.22 12.81
C ALA A 69 1.13 0.92 13.24
N GLY A 70 0.15 1.18 12.38
CA GLY A 70 -1.26 0.96 12.67
C GLY A 70 -1.64 -0.53 12.77
N LEU A 71 -1.09 -1.39 11.92
CA LEU A 71 -1.48 -2.80 11.88
C LEU A 71 -0.59 -3.69 12.74
N LEU A 72 0.73 -3.46 12.72
CA LEU A 72 1.68 -4.40 13.33
C LEU A 72 2.06 -4.06 14.77
N THR A 73 1.74 -2.86 15.26
CA THR A 73 1.93 -2.55 16.68
C THR A 73 0.85 -3.30 17.49
N PRO A 74 1.24 -4.14 18.47
CA PRO A 74 0.30 -4.87 19.32
C PRO A 74 -0.67 -3.95 20.06
N ILE A 75 -1.89 -4.43 20.33
CA ILE A 75 -2.95 -3.61 20.93
C ILE A 75 -2.58 -3.17 22.34
N GLU A 76 -1.85 -4.01 23.07
CA GLU A 76 -1.40 -3.80 24.44
C GLU A 76 -0.48 -2.58 24.55
N ILE A 77 0.29 -2.30 23.50
CA ILE A 77 1.14 -1.11 23.45
C ILE A 77 0.29 0.16 23.32
N PHE A 78 -0.76 0.14 22.50
CA PHE A 78 -1.69 1.27 22.39
C PHE A 78 -2.44 1.50 23.70
N ASP A 79 -2.94 0.42 24.33
CA ASP A 79 -3.64 0.50 25.60
C ASP A 79 -2.73 1.02 26.72
N ALA A 80 -1.47 0.56 26.77
CA ALA A 80 -0.47 1.04 27.73
C ALA A 80 -0.13 2.53 27.54
N MET A 81 -0.19 3.05 26.31
CA MET A 81 -0.02 4.47 26.01
C MET A 81 -1.32 5.29 26.19
N GLY A 82 -2.43 4.64 26.55
CA GLY A 82 -3.74 5.30 26.70
C GLY A 82 -4.37 5.72 25.37
N ILE A 83 -3.97 5.13 24.25
CA ILE A 83 -4.48 5.46 22.92
C ILE A 83 -5.74 4.62 22.65
N GLY A 84 -6.91 5.27 22.67
CA GLY A 84 -8.17 4.60 22.37
C GLY A 84 -8.28 4.12 20.91
N HIS A 85 -8.91 2.96 20.71
CA HIS A 85 -9.19 2.35 19.41
C HIS A 85 -9.84 3.32 18.39
N GLY A 86 -10.90 4.02 18.82
CA GLY A 86 -11.59 5.01 17.98
C GLY A 86 -10.71 6.21 17.61
N PHE A 87 -9.82 6.65 18.50
CA PHE A 87 -8.87 7.72 18.19
C PHE A 87 -7.86 7.28 17.12
N LYS A 88 -7.34 6.07 17.24
CA LYS A 88 -6.43 5.49 16.24
C LYS A 88 -7.09 5.37 14.87
N GLN A 89 -8.34 4.89 14.83
CA GLN A 89 -9.10 4.81 13.58
C GLN A 89 -9.36 6.21 13.00
N LEU A 90 -9.70 7.19 13.82
CA LEU A 90 -9.88 8.57 13.37
C LEU A 90 -8.59 9.15 12.78
N MET A 91 -7.44 8.87 13.42
CA MET A 91 -6.13 9.25 12.89
C MET A 91 -5.88 8.60 11.51
N ALA A 92 -6.19 7.32 11.36
CA ALA A 92 -6.06 6.60 10.08
C ALA A 92 -6.98 7.20 9.00
N ILE A 93 -8.22 7.55 9.35
CA ILE A 93 -9.19 8.19 8.43
C ILE A 93 -8.68 9.55 7.97
N VAL A 94 -8.25 10.42 8.89
CA VAL A 94 -7.88 11.80 8.57
C VAL A 94 -6.51 11.86 7.92
N VAL A 95 -5.47 11.38 8.62
CA VAL A 95 -4.08 11.46 8.14
C VAL A 95 -3.89 10.54 6.94
N GLY A 96 -4.37 9.30 7.04
CA GLY A 96 -4.32 8.34 5.94
C GLY A 96 -5.18 8.76 4.75
N GLY A 97 -6.35 9.37 4.97
CA GLY A 97 -7.19 9.91 3.89
C GLY A 97 -6.52 11.05 3.13
N ILE A 98 -5.95 12.04 3.83
CA ILE A 98 -5.20 13.15 3.21
C ILE A 98 -4.01 12.60 2.42
N ALA A 99 -3.21 11.72 3.04
CA ALA A 99 -2.05 11.11 2.38
C ALA A 99 -2.44 10.26 1.18
N GLY A 100 -3.55 9.51 1.28
CA GLY A 100 -4.11 8.70 0.19
C GLY A 100 -4.57 9.55 -0.99
N ILE A 101 -5.23 10.68 -0.75
CA ILE A 101 -5.63 11.64 -1.81
C ILE A 101 -4.39 12.26 -2.47
N MET A 102 -3.41 12.71 -1.68
CA MET A 102 -2.14 13.21 -2.22
C MET A 102 -1.45 12.16 -3.10
N CYS A 103 -1.40 10.92 -2.62
CA CYS A 103 -0.83 9.79 -3.35
C CYS A 103 -1.58 9.51 -4.66
N LEU A 104 -2.92 9.50 -4.61
CA LEU A 104 -3.79 9.27 -5.77
C LEU A 104 -3.61 10.34 -6.84
N ILE A 105 -3.60 11.62 -6.45
CA ILE A 105 -3.36 12.74 -7.39
C ILE A 105 -1.97 12.61 -8.02
N GLY A 106 -0.93 12.39 -7.21
CA GLY A 106 0.43 12.20 -7.70
C GLY A 106 0.55 11.03 -8.67
N GLY A 107 -0.01 9.88 -8.31
CA GLY A 107 -0.02 8.68 -9.13
C GLY A 107 -0.80 8.86 -10.43
N ALA A 108 -1.96 9.53 -10.40
CA ALA A 108 -2.75 9.82 -11.60
C ALA A 108 -1.98 10.75 -12.56
N MET A 109 -1.30 11.77 -12.04
CA MET A 109 -0.40 12.62 -12.84
C MET A 109 0.74 11.82 -13.47
N LEU A 110 1.34 10.88 -12.72
CA LEU A 110 2.42 10.02 -13.21
C LEU A 110 1.91 9.02 -14.27
N LEU A 111 0.72 8.45 -14.08
CA LEU A 111 0.12 7.50 -15.02
C LEU A 111 -0.26 8.22 -16.30
N HIS A 112 -0.95 9.36 -16.21
CA HIS A 112 -1.24 10.22 -17.35
C HIS A 112 0.04 10.49 -18.14
N ARG A 113 1.11 10.96 -17.48
CA ARG A 113 2.41 11.21 -18.12
C ARG A 113 2.98 9.98 -18.82
N ARG A 114 2.89 8.79 -18.21
CA ARG A 114 3.43 7.55 -18.75
C ARG A 114 2.65 7.03 -19.96
N LEU A 115 1.35 7.33 -20.03
CA LEU A 115 0.47 6.92 -21.12
C LEU A 115 0.47 7.92 -22.28
N THR A 116 0.55 9.23 -22.00
CA THR A 116 0.34 10.28 -23.01
C THR A 116 1.61 10.93 -23.56
N ASP A 117 2.72 10.95 -22.81
CA ASP A 117 3.98 11.52 -23.32
C ASP A 117 4.69 10.51 -24.22
N PRO A 118 4.89 10.79 -25.54
CA PRO A 118 5.49 9.84 -26.47
C PRO A 118 6.91 9.40 -26.09
N ARG A 119 7.71 10.27 -25.46
CA ARG A 119 9.10 9.93 -25.06
C ARG A 119 9.10 8.96 -23.90
N ILE A 120 8.17 9.15 -22.96
CA ILE A 120 8.03 8.30 -21.77
C ILE A 120 7.38 6.96 -22.14
N ARG A 121 6.34 6.98 -22.98
CA ARG A 121 5.64 5.76 -23.40
C ARG A 121 6.55 4.80 -24.15
N ARG A 122 7.40 5.30 -25.05
CA ARG A 122 8.36 4.49 -25.81
C ARG A 122 9.46 3.84 -24.97
N THR A 123 9.73 4.39 -23.79
CA THR A 123 10.78 3.91 -22.88
C THR A 123 10.22 3.21 -21.64
N SER A 124 8.90 3.06 -21.55
CA SER A 124 8.23 2.36 -20.44
C SER A 124 8.02 0.90 -20.78
N SER A 125 8.29 0.03 -19.81
CA SER A 125 7.95 -1.39 -19.89
C SER A 125 6.48 -1.64 -19.51
N PHE A 126 5.99 -2.85 -19.79
CA PHE A 126 4.69 -3.30 -19.29
C PHE A 126 4.62 -3.22 -17.76
N GLY A 127 5.67 -3.66 -17.07
CA GLY A 127 5.76 -3.64 -15.60
C GLY A 127 5.60 -2.23 -15.01
N ASP A 128 6.21 -1.21 -15.64
CA ASP A 128 6.11 0.18 -15.18
C ASP A 128 4.69 0.74 -15.20
N ILE A 129 3.88 0.31 -16.17
CA ILE A 129 2.49 0.73 -16.32
C ILE A 129 1.60 -0.11 -15.42
N ALA A 130 1.79 -1.44 -15.44
CA ALA A 130 0.99 -2.39 -14.66
C ALA A 130 1.07 -2.07 -13.15
N ILE A 131 2.28 -1.88 -12.61
CA ILE A 131 2.44 -1.60 -11.17
C ILE A 131 1.78 -0.27 -10.78
N LEU A 132 1.87 0.75 -11.63
CA LEU A 132 1.29 2.05 -11.35
C LEU A 132 -0.24 2.01 -11.40
N VAL A 133 -0.82 1.26 -12.33
CA VAL A 133 -2.27 1.02 -12.40
C VAL A 133 -2.75 0.25 -11.16
N LEU A 134 -2.03 -0.82 -10.78
CA LEU A 134 -2.37 -1.60 -9.59
C LEU A 134 -2.31 -0.77 -8.31
N LEU A 135 -1.28 0.08 -8.15
CA LEU A 135 -1.17 0.99 -7.00
C LEU A 135 -2.30 2.02 -6.95
N LEU A 136 -2.71 2.56 -8.11
CA LEU A 136 -3.86 3.49 -8.16
C LEU A 136 -5.18 2.79 -7.83
N LEU A 137 -5.39 1.57 -8.32
CA LEU A 137 -6.55 0.77 -7.98
C LEU A 137 -6.58 0.47 -6.47
N GLN A 138 -5.43 0.09 -5.89
CA GLN A 138 -5.32 -0.14 -4.44
C GLN A 138 -5.61 1.13 -3.62
N LEU A 139 -5.15 2.31 -4.08
CA LEU A 139 -5.46 3.59 -3.42
C LEU A 139 -6.94 3.93 -3.51
N LEU A 140 -7.59 3.68 -4.65
CA LEU A 140 -9.03 3.87 -4.81
C LEU A 140 -9.83 2.94 -3.88
N LEU A 141 -9.44 1.67 -3.81
CA LEU A 141 -10.05 0.72 -2.87
C LEU A 141 -9.85 1.17 -1.42
N GLY A 142 -8.62 1.55 -1.04
CA GLY A 142 -8.30 2.01 0.30
C GLY A 142 -9.04 3.29 0.71
N LEU A 143 -9.17 4.27 -0.18
CA LEU A 143 -9.99 5.45 0.08
C LEU A 143 -11.49 5.11 0.13
N GLY A 144 -11.92 4.12 -0.67
CA GLY A 144 -13.29 3.61 -0.68
C GLY A 144 -13.72 2.92 0.62
N THR A 145 -12.79 2.49 1.48
CA THR A 145 -13.12 1.93 2.80
C THR A 145 -13.38 3.01 3.86
N ILE A 146 -13.02 4.27 3.61
CA ILE A 146 -13.20 5.37 4.57
C ILE A 146 -14.68 5.56 4.95
N PRO A 147 -15.65 5.64 4.00
CA PRO A 147 -17.07 5.73 4.34
C PRO A 147 -17.59 4.56 5.17
N VAL A 148 -17.11 3.35 4.92
CA VAL A 148 -17.48 2.15 5.68
C VAL A 148 -16.96 2.24 7.11
N SER A 149 -15.71 2.70 7.27
CA SER A 149 -15.06 2.90 8.57
C SER A 149 -15.72 4.03 9.37
N MET A 150 -16.22 5.08 8.72
CA MET A 150 -16.99 6.14 9.38
C MET A 150 -18.31 5.64 9.98
N GLY A 151 -18.85 4.51 9.52
CA GLY A 151 -20.00 3.84 10.13
C GLY A 151 -19.68 3.10 11.44
N HIS A 152 -18.40 2.87 11.75
CA HIS A 152 -17.93 2.03 12.86
C HIS A 152 -16.78 2.71 13.61
N LEU A 153 -17.02 3.91 14.18
CA LEU A 153 -15.98 4.73 14.82
C LEU A 153 -15.49 4.20 16.18
N ASP A 154 -16.08 3.11 16.68
CA ASP A 154 -15.67 2.43 17.91
C ASP A 154 -14.33 1.68 17.76
N GLY A 155 -13.86 1.47 16.53
CA GLY A 155 -12.56 0.88 16.23
C GLY A 155 -12.58 -0.65 16.09
N GLN A 156 -13.74 -1.30 16.22
CA GLN A 156 -13.81 -2.77 16.24
C GLN A 156 -13.39 -3.40 14.90
N GLU A 157 -13.80 -2.80 13.78
CA GLU A 157 -13.40 -3.27 12.45
C GLU A 157 -11.88 -3.13 12.24
N MET A 158 -11.29 -2.06 12.78
CA MET A 158 -9.85 -1.89 12.77
C MET A 158 -9.14 -2.98 13.59
N VAL A 159 -9.65 -3.32 14.78
CA VAL A 159 -9.06 -4.38 15.63
C VAL A 159 -9.10 -5.74 14.95
N LYS A 160 -10.21 -6.10 14.27
CA LYS A 160 -10.28 -7.35 13.49
C LYS A 160 -9.20 -7.40 12.42
N PHE A 161 -9.01 -6.31 11.69
CA PHE A 161 -8.01 -6.22 10.63
C PHE A 161 -6.57 -6.25 11.17
N MET A 162 -6.32 -5.64 12.33
CA MET A 162 -5.05 -5.75 13.04
C MET A 162 -4.76 -7.18 13.48
N ALA A 163 -5.73 -7.85 14.10
CA ALA A 163 -5.56 -9.22 14.58
C ALA A 163 -5.23 -10.17 13.42
N TRP A 164 -5.93 -10.02 12.29
CA TRP A 164 -5.61 -10.75 11.06
C TRP A 164 -4.16 -10.50 10.61
N ALA A 165 -3.78 -9.22 10.44
CA ALA A 165 -2.44 -8.87 9.97
C ALA A 165 -1.34 -9.40 10.91
N GLN A 166 -1.49 -9.21 12.22
CA GLN A 166 -0.55 -9.69 13.22
C GLN A 166 -0.49 -11.23 13.23
N GLY A 167 -1.62 -11.91 13.09
CA GLY A 167 -1.68 -13.37 12.99
C GLY A 167 -0.88 -13.90 11.81
N ILE A 168 -0.97 -13.27 10.64
CA ILE A 168 -0.16 -13.63 9.46
C ILE A 168 1.34 -13.44 9.72
N PHE A 169 1.75 -12.29 10.28
CA PHE A 169 3.18 -12.01 10.54
C PHE A 169 3.77 -12.80 11.72
N THR A 170 2.92 -13.37 12.59
CA THR A 170 3.33 -14.24 13.70
C THR A 170 3.06 -15.72 13.43
N PHE A 171 2.65 -16.08 12.22
CA PHE A 171 2.38 -17.45 11.77
C PHE A 171 1.33 -18.19 12.62
N GLN A 172 0.32 -17.47 13.10
CA GLN A 172 -0.81 -18.05 13.83
C GLN A 172 -1.82 -18.66 12.85
N SER A 173 -2.19 -19.91 13.06
CA SER A 173 -3.22 -20.59 12.26
C SER A 173 -4.60 -20.00 12.54
N GLY A 174 -5.41 -19.80 11.50
CA GLY A 174 -6.77 -19.27 11.63
C GLY A 174 -6.86 -17.74 11.67
N ALA A 175 -5.74 -17.05 11.36
CA ALA A 175 -5.78 -15.68 10.87
C ALA A 175 -6.59 -15.63 9.57
#